data_AF-A0A258J2Y7-F1
#
_entry.id   AF-A0A258J2Y7-F1
#
_cell.length_a   1.000
_cell.length_b   1.000
_cell.length_c   1.000
_cell.angle_alpha   90.00
_cell.angle_beta   90.00
_cell.angle_gamma   90.00
#
_symmetry.space_group_name_H-M   'P 1'
#
loop_
_entity.id
_entity.type
_entity.pdbx_description
1 polymer ?
#
loop_
_entity_poly.entity_id
_entity_poly.type
_entity_poly.pdbx_seq_one_letter_code
_entity_poly.pdbx_strand_id
1 'polypeptide(L)' 'MRDTFKLLSALSLGVLAALPTSAMPLAPSPVPQTASVTPVAQGCGPGWWRGPCGHCRHTPYTGRVGGQQFVSA' A
#
# COMPACT_ATOMS: atom_id res chain seq x y z
N MET A 1 37.89 27.95 15.45
CA MET A 1 36.69 27.53 16.23
C MET A 1 35.45 27.24 15.36
N ARG A 2 35.23 27.93 14.24
CA ARG A 2 34.10 27.64 13.33
C ARG A 2 34.29 26.35 12.52
N ASP A 3 35.52 26.05 12.11
CA ASP A 3 35.82 24.86 11.30
C ASP A 3 35.86 23.58 12.13
N THR A 4 36.26 23.69 13.40
CA THR A 4 36.17 22.58 14.38
C THR A 4 34.72 22.20 14.66
N PHE A 5 33.80 23.18 14.72
CA PHE A 5 32.36 22.92 14.89
C PHE A 5 31.77 22.16 13.69
N LYS A 6 32.20 22.47 12.46
CA LYS A 6 31.78 21.75 11.25
C LYS A 6 32.26 20.29 11.23
N LEU A 7 33.52 20.06 11.63
CA LEU A 7 34.09 18.71 11.68
C LEU A 7 33.40 17.84 12.74
N LEU A 8 33.11 18.38 13.92
CA LEU A 8 32.35 17.66 14.95
C LEU A 8 30.93 17.32 14.48
N SER A 9 30.24 18.27 13.83
CA SER A 9 28.89 18.02 13.33
C SER A 9 28.86 16.92 12.27
N ALA A 10 29.80 16.92 11.34
CA ALA A 10 29.88 15.88 10.29
C ALA A 10 30.18 14.49 10.88
N LEU A 11 31.04 14.41 11.89
CA LEU A 11 31.38 13.16 12.55
C LEU A 11 30.15 12.56 13.28
N SER A 12 29.34 13.39 13.92
CA SER A 12 28.13 12.94 14.63
C SER A 12 27.07 12.36 13.69
N LEU A 13 26.86 12.95 12.51
CA LEU A 13 25.91 12.43 11.51
C LEU A 13 26.39 11.10 10.91
N GLY A 14 27.70 10.93 10.72
CA GLY A 14 28.27 9.71 10.16
C GLY A 14 28.07 8.48 11.06
N VAL A 15 28.13 8.65 12.38
CA VAL A 15 27.97 7.54 13.34
C VAL A 15 26.54 6.98 13.36
N LEU A 16 25.50 7.80 13.17
CA LEU A 16 24.12 7.32 13.15
C LEU A 16 23.78 6.45 11.92
N ALA A 17 24.50 6.60 10.81
CA ALA A 17 24.25 5.82 9.60
C ALA A 17 24.82 4.39 9.64
N ALA A 18 25.64 4.05 10.64
CA ALA A 18 26.29 2.75 10.77
C ALA A 18 25.45 1.67 11.47
N LEU A 19 24.20 1.99 11.86
CA LEU A 19 23.31 1.04 12.51
C LEU A 19 22.83 -0.02 11.50
N PRO A 20 23.03 -1.33 11.77
CA PRO A 20 22.52 -2.38 10.91
C PRO A 20 21.00 -2.46 11.02
N THR A 21 20.29 -2.19 9.93
CA THR A 21 18.84 -2.44 9.85
C THR A 21 18.61 -3.92 9.64
N SER A 22 18.02 -4.61 10.62
CA SER A 22 17.61 -6.01 10.48
C SER A 22 16.10 -6.05 10.28
N ALA A 23 15.66 -6.49 9.10
CA ALA A 23 14.26 -6.69 8.79
C ALA A 23 13.81 -8.06 9.29
N MET A 24 12.74 -8.10 10.10
CA MET A 24 12.13 -9.38 10.46
C MET A 24 11.46 -10.00 9.23
N PRO A 25 11.60 -11.32 9.01
CA PRO A 25 10.94 -11.99 7.91
C PRO A 25 9.42 -11.97 8.13
N LEU A 26 8.67 -11.66 7.06
CA LEU A 26 7.21 -11.74 7.10
C LEU A 26 6.79 -13.20 7.29
N ALA A 27 5.88 -13.43 8.23
CA ALA A 27 5.26 -14.73 8.40
C ALA A 27 4.54 -15.17 7.12
N PRO A 28 4.53 -16.49 6.79
CA PRO A 28 3.79 -16.99 5.63
C PRO A 28 2.29 -16.74 5.80
N SER A 29 1.65 -16.24 4.73
CA SER A 29 0.20 -16.09 4.71
C SER A 29 -0.48 -17.47 4.72
N PRO A 30 -1.51 -17.70 5.55
CA PRO A 30 -2.27 -18.95 5.57
C PRO A 30 -3.13 -19.18 4.32
N VAL A 31 -3.18 -18.20 3.40
CA VAL A 31 -3.97 -18.28 2.17
C VAL A 31 -3.13 -18.93 1.05
N PRO A 32 -3.64 -19.97 0.38
CA PRO A 32 -2.99 -20.55 -0.80
C PRO A 32 -2.75 -19.48 -1.86
N GLN A 33 -1.53 -19.37 -2.36
CA GLN A 33 -1.16 -18.41 -3.43
C GLN A 33 -1.88 -18.69 -4.75
N THR A 34 -2.49 -19.87 -4.87
CA THR A 34 -3.33 -20.30 -5.99
C THR A 34 -4.80 -19.90 -5.84
N ALA A 35 -5.19 -19.30 -4.71
CA ALA A 35 -6.53 -18.77 -4.53
C ALA A 35 -6.71 -17.55 -5.43
N SER A 36 -7.41 -17.73 -6.54
CA SER A 36 -7.86 -16.64 -7.40
C SER A 36 -8.95 -15.85 -6.68
N VAL A 37 -8.53 -14.94 -5.80
CA VAL A 37 -9.42 -13.96 -5.18
C VAL A 37 -9.69 -12.89 -6.23
N THR A 38 -10.80 -13.00 -6.95
CA THR A 38 -11.27 -11.91 -7.79
C THR A 38 -11.89 -10.86 -6.88
N PRO A 39 -11.25 -9.68 -6.69
CA PRO A 39 -11.79 -8.68 -5.79
C PRO A 39 -13.06 -8.09 -6.42
N VAL A 40 -14.21 -8.38 -5.82
CA VAL A 40 -15.48 -7.73 -6.19
C VAL A 40 -15.28 -6.23 -6.04
N ALA A 41 -15.43 -5.49 -7.13
CA ALA A 41 -15.22 -4.05 -7.17
C ALA A 41 -13.89 -3.57 -6.57
N GLN A 42 -12.79 -4.29 -6.82
CA GLN A 42 -11.46 -3.97 -6.26
C GLN A 42 -11.44 -3.92 -4.72
N GLY A 43 -12.40 -4.58 -4.06
CA GLY A 43 -12.55 -4.59 -2.60
C GLY A 43 -13.51 -3.53 -2.02
N CYS A 44 -14.21 -2.74 -2.85
CA CYS A 44 -15.25 -1.82 -2.37
C CYS A 44 -16.62 -2.50 -2.11
N GLY A 45 -16.82 -3.73 -2.59
CA GLY A 45 -18.07 -4.48 -2.42
C GLY A 45 -19.16 -4.19 -3.47
N PRO A 46 -20.29 -4.92 -3.43
CA PRO A 46 -21.44 -4.72 -4.32
C PRO A 46 -22.01 -3.30 -4.21
N GLY A 47 -22.31 -2.64 -5.34
CA GLY A 47 -22.83 -1.27 -5.35
C GLY A 47 -21.77 -0.18 -5.26
N TRP A 48 -20.49 -0.54 -5.20
CA TRP A 48 -19.39 0.40 -5.07
C TRP A 48 -18.27 0.13 -6.07
N TRP A 49 -17.37 1.08 -6.30
CA TRP A 49 -16.18 0.94 -7.12
C TRP A 49 -15.01 1.79 -6.58
N ARG A 50 -13.76 1.39 -6.86
CA ARG A 50 -12.56 2.18 -6.50
C ARG A 50 -12.32 3.30 -7.52
N GLY A 51 -12.37 4.55 -7.05
CA GLY A 51 -11.99 5.71 -7.84
C GLY A 51 -10.46 5.94 -7.94
N PRO A 52 -10.03 6.94 -8.73
CA PRO A 52 -8.60 7.23 -8.97
C PRO A 52 -7.77 7.51 -7.72
N CYS A 53 -8.38 8.08 -6.68
CA CYS A 53 -7.73 8.36 -5.40
C CYS A 53 -7.85 7.20 -4.39
N GLY A 54 -8.25 6.01 -4.82
CA GLY A 54 -8.42 4.83 -3.96
C GLY A 54 -9.69 4.81 -3.10
N HIS A 55 -10.51 5.88 -3.13
CA HIS A 55 -11.77 5.99 -2.41
C HIS A 55 -12.89 5.17 -3.08
N CYS A 56 -13.77 4.58 -2.26
CA CYS A 56 -14.95 3.87 -2.76
C CYS A 56 -16.06 4.84 -3.14
N ARG A 57 -16.64 4.66 -4.32
CA ARG A 57 -17.74 5.49 -4.86
C ARG A 57 -18.93 4.60 -5.15
N HIS A 58 -20.14 5.13 -4.98
CA HIS A 58 -21.37 4.41 -5.29
C HIS A 58 -21.53 4.22 -6.81
N THR A 59 -21.99 3.04 -7.22
CA THR A 59 -22.23 2.67 -8.61
C THR A 59 -23.75 2.58 -8.84
N PRO A 60 -24.39 3.56 -9.52
CA PRO A 60 -25.84 3.56 -9.74
C PRO A 60 -26.29 2.61 -10.86
N TYR A 61 -25.38 1.85 -11.46
CA TYR A 61 -25.64 1.02 -12.62
C TYR A 61 -25.78 -0.46 -12.24
N THR A 62 -26.76 -1.13 -12.82
CA THR A 62 -26.94 -2.59 -12.77
C THR A 62 -26.58 -3.23 -14.11
N GLY A 63 -25.83 -4.32 -14.09
CA GLY A 63 -25.51 -5.12 -15.26
C GLY A 63 -24.03 -5.06 -15.67
N ARG A 64 -23.76 -5.47 -16.91
CA ARG A 64 -22.40 -5.63 -17.43
C ARG A 64 -21.96 -4.38 -18.19
N VAL A 65 -21.03 -3.61 -17.62
CA VAL A 65 -20.48 -2.38 -18.24
C VAL A 65 -18.98 -2.55 -18.40
N GLY A 66 -18.46 -2.37 -19.63
CA GLY A 66 -17.01 -2.50 -19.89
C GLY A 66 -16.43 -3.87 -19.52
N GLY A 67 -17.24 -4.94 -19.60
CA GLY A 67 -16.83 -6.31 -19.27
C GLY A 67 -16.85 -6.67 -17.77
N GLN A 68 -17.18 -5.72 -16.90
CA GLN A 68 -17.31 -5.90 -15.45
C GLN A 68 -18.79 -6.04 -15.07
N GLN A 69 -19.11 -6.87 -14.07
CA GLN A 69 -20.47 -7.00 -13.55
C GLN A 69 -20.67 -6.04 -12.38
N PHE A 70 -21.69 -5.18 -12.45
CA PHE A 70 -22.09 -4.28 -11.38
C PHE A 70 -23.50 -4.60 -10.92
N VAL A 71 -23.71 -4.53 -9.62
CA VAL A 71 -25.03 -4.59 -8.97
C VAL A 71 -25.14 -3.33 -8.12
N SER A 72 -26.21 -2.57 -8.26
CA SER A 72 -26.50 -1.46 -7.35
C SER A 72 -26.77 -2.02 -5.95
N ALA A 73 -26.35 -1.29 -4.91
CA ALA A 73 -26.65 -1.63 -3.53
C ALA A 73 -28.16 -1.53 -3.24
#